data_AF-A0A7S0D930-F1
#
_entry.id   AF-A0A7S0D930-F1
#
_cell.length_a   1.000
_cell.length_b   1.000
_cell.length_c   1.000
_cell.angle_alpha   90.00
_cell.angle_beta   90.00
_cell.angle_gamma   90.00
#
_symmetry.space_group_name_H-M   'P 1'
#
loop_
_entity.id
_entity.type
_entity.pdbx_description
1 polymer ?
#
loop_
_entity_poly.entity_id
_entity_poly.type
_entity_poly.pdbx_seq_one_letter_code
_entity_poly.pdbx_strand_id
1 'polypeptide(L)'
;RAAGGMRRRAKGGAKRRGKPSHTKDALGSTPKGPHNFVPEAGPGCVIAHGVDAPWCLGHERIDPRDYDADAVFPDLAVDPESGILSMVNASGKARVAYVTVYDHPVLRADGTPHARGRTVNADGVERECVTFIVTLPPRMILHAARLAVVTAEIDSDVQDLSTHPAPEDEHPLALGFPLGSRPGGKDQDERAYLCTQGENGHLTHFFSGNAHAVDFRCPVGSEVLAVADATVVDVRDEETVTGIATANLFRWNSVMLKVDTKENDGDLYVEYVHVAARSAVVAVGDRVRRGQKICESGSVGFSPEPHLHFTAFRSRDPAAPTVRVRFAAEEERDGGRDGGRRQATSDGESNATGRSDDGAKPKKTFLPVAGRWYDAFGEAPAPEVC
;
A
#
# COMPACT_ATOMS: atom_id res chain seq x y z
N ARG A 1 2.97 -2.26 29.54
CA ARG A 1 4.01 -2.30 30.60
C ARG A 1 5.38 -2.39 29.93
N ALA A 2 6.09 -1.28 29.77
CA ALA A 2 7.54 -1.28 29.56
C ALA A 2 8.05 0.17 29.69
N ALA A 3 8.57 0.51 30.87
CA ALA A 3 9.46 1.65 31.05
C ALA A 3 10.75 1.08 31.64
N GLY A 4 11.56 0.45 30.79
CA GLY A 4 12.91 0.04 31.12
C GLY A 4 13.86 1.14 30.69
N GLY A 5 14.50 1.83 31.64
CA GLY A 5 15.45 2.89 31.34
C GLY A 5 16.76 2.36 30.74
N MET A 6 17.19 2.91 29.61
CA MET A 6 18.53 2.71 29.05
C MET A 6 19.57 3.45 29.91
N ARG A 7 20.44 2.72 30.61
CA ARG A 7 21.58 3.32 31.31
C ARG A 7 22.75 3.46 30.35
N ARG A 8 23.04 4.71 29.96
CA ARG A 8 24.26 5.06 29.22
C ARG A 8 25.44 5.10 30.19
N ARG A 9 26.61 4.60 29.77
CA ARG A 9 27.83 4.74 30.57
C ARG A 9 28.17 6.21 30.74
N ALA A 10 28.41 6.66 31.98
CA ALA A 10 28.82 8.03 32.25
C ALA A 10 30.18 8.30 31.57
N LYS A 11 30.21 9.20 30.58
CA LYS A 11 31.46 9.64 29.96
C LYS A 11 32.17 10.60 30.92
N GLY A 12 33.28 10.14 31.51
CA GLY A 12 34.21 10.99 32.25
C GLY A 12 34.63 12.19 31.41
N GLY A 13 34.54 13.38 32.00
CA GLY A 13 34.69 14.65 31.29
C GLY A 13 36.03 14.80 30.57
N ALA A 14 35.95 15.02 29.26
CA ALA A 14 37.04 15.61 28.49
C ALA A 14 36.45 16.63 27.52
N LYS A 15 36.74 17.91 27.76
CA LYS A 15 36.46 19.01 26.83
C LYS A 15 37.11 18.69 25.48
N ARG A 16 36.31 18.50 24.43
CA ARG A 16 36.79 18.55 23.04
C ARG A 16 36.09 19.68 22.29
N ARG A 17 36.80 20.81 22.21
CA ARG A 17 36.63 21.79 21.13
C ARG A 17 37.08 21.11 19.83
N GLY A 18 36.15 20.87 18.92
CA GLY A 18 36.44 20.48 17.54
C GLY A 18 35.56 21.29 16.61
N LYS A 19 36.19 22.15 15.80
CA LYS A 19 35.53 22.89 14.71
C LYS A 19 34.85 21.91 13.74
N PRO A 20 33.77 22.31 13.05
CA PRO A 20 33.10 21.44 12.09
C PRO A 20 34.05 21.14 10.92
N SER A 21 34.39 19.88 10.71
CA SER A 21 35.10 19.44 9.52
C SER A 21 34.09 19.30 8.39
N HIS A 22 34.22 20.15 7.38
CA HIS A 22 33.62 19.92 6.07
C HIS A 22 34.28 18.71 5.43
N THR A 23 33.70 17.53 5.62
CA THR A 23 33.92 16.38 4.74
C THR A 23 32.64 16.18 3.93
N LYS A 24 32.75 16.51 2.64
CA LYS A 24 31.78 16.13 1.61
C LYS A 24 31.88 14.61 1.44
N ASP A 25 31.10 13.87 2.22
CA ASP A 25 30.84 12.47 1.93
C ASP A 25 29.50 12.35 1.22
N ALA A 26 29.55 11.67 0.08
CA ALA A 26 28.47 11.47 -0.86
C ALA A 26 27.35 10.61 -0.25
N LEU A 27 26.40 11.24 0.43
CA LEU A 27 25.03 10.73 0.60
C LEU A 27 24.10 11.82 0.07
N GLY A 28 23.80 11.74 -1.21
CA GLY A 28 23.15 12.81 -1.93
C GLY A 28 22.42 12.31 -3.16
N SER A 29 21.41 11.47 -2.94
CA SER A 29 20.24 11.47 -3.81
C SER A 29 19.04 10.95 -3.03
N THR A 30 18.40 11.84 -2.28
CA THR A 30 16.94 11.79 -2.18
C THR A 30 16.39 11.77 -3.61
N PRO A 31 15.57 10.79 -4.01
CA PRO A 31 14.95 10.82 -5.33
C PRO A 31 14.04 12.05 -5.41
N LYS A 32 14.36 12.96 -6.34
CA LYS A 32 13.47 14.04 -6.77
C LYS A 32 12.43 13.43 -7.72
N GLY A 33 11.34 12.93 -7.17
CA GLY A 33 10.15 12.49 -7.90
C GLY A 33 8.99 12.37 -6.92
N PRO A 34 7.72 12.48 -7.36
CA PRO A 34 6.59 12.17 -6.50
C PRO A 34 6.81 10.78 -5.92
N HIS A 35 6.60 10.62 -4.62
CA HIS A 35 6.88 9.44 -3.81
C HIS A 35 5.94 8.25 -4.13
N ASN A 36 5.65 8.03 -5.42
CA ASN A 36 4.57 7.21 -5.99
C ASN A 36 3.38 7.03 -5.04
N PHE A 37 2.97 8.13 -4.41
CA PHE A 37 1.97 8.22 -3.35
C PHE A 37 1.39 9.63 -3.34
N VAL A 38 0.07 9.73 -3.19
CA VAL A 38 -0.71 10.96 -3.06
C VAL A 38 -0.83 11.28 -1.56
N PRO A 39 -0.20 12.34 -1.03
CA PRO A 39 -0.17 12.61 0.41
C PRO A 39 -1.55 12.70 1.07
N GLU A 40 -2.54 13.21 0.35
CA GLU A 40 -3.92 13.36 0.83
C GLU A 40 -4.61 12.01 1.06
N ALA A 41 -4.10 10.92 0.47
CA ALA A 41 -4.61 9.56 0.66
C ALA A 41 -4.11 8.89 1.96
N GLY A 42 -3.32 9.59 2.79
CA GLY A 42 -2.84 9.11 4.08
C GLY A 42 -3.17 10.06 5.23
N PRO A 43 -4.43 10.50 5.43
CA PRO A 43 -4.76 11.42 6.51
C PRO A 43 -4.39 10.83 7.87
N GLY A 44 -3.57 11.57 8.63
CA GLY A 44 -3.07 11.11 9.94
C GLY A 44 -1.85 10.19 9.89
N CYS A 45 -1.40 9.77 8.71
CA CYS A 45 -0.16 9.02 8.53
C CYS A 45 1.04 9.99 8.43
N VAL A 46 2.04 9.78 9.28
CA VAL A 46 3.27 10.57 9.33
C VAL A 46 4.42 9.70 8.83
N ILE A 47 4.83 9.94 7.59
CA ILE A 47 5.73 9.04 6.86
C ILE A 47 7.16 9.59 6.87
N ALA A 48 8.14 8.71 7.12
CA ALA A 48 9.56 8.98 6.87
C ALA A 48 10.26 7.77 6.30
N HIS A 49 11.10 8.01 5.29
CA HIS A 49 12.03 7.02 4.77
C HIS A 49 13.44 7.41 5.19
N GLY A 50 13.90 6.89 6.32
CA GLY A 50 15.10 7.35 7.01
C GLY A 50 14.81 8.31 8.16
N VAL A 51 15.84 9.07 8.58
CA VAL A 51 15.79 9.92 9.79
C VAL A 51 15.90 11.41 9.55
N ASP A 52 16.04 11.81 8.29
CA ASP A 52 16.21 13.21 7.88
C ASP A 52 14.88 13.90 7.53
N ALA A 53 13.75 13.31 7.90
CA ALA A 53 12.46 13.89 7.57
C ALA A 53 12.26 15.23 8.30
N PRO A 54 11.78 16.29 7.62
CA PRO A 54 11.73 17.65 8.19
C PRO A 54 10.89 17.79 9.46
N TRP A 55 9.97 16.86 9.71
CA TRP A 55 9.09 16.87 10.87
C TRP A 55 9.71 16.25 12.12
N CYS A 56 10.84 15.52 11.99
CA CYS A 56 11.50 14.86 13.11
C CYS A 56 12.16 15.88 14.05
N LEU A 57 12.21 15.55 15.34
CA LEU A 57 12.88 16.39 16.35
C LEU A 57 14.41 16.28 16.28
N GLY A 58 14.90 15.16 15.77
CA GLY A 58 16.33 14.85 15.64
C GLY A 58 16.55 13.34 15.65
N HIS A 59 17.80 12.93 15.50
CA HIS A 59 18.17 11.52 15.54
C HIS A 59 19.57 11.33 16.14
N GLU A 60 19.82 10.14 16.66
CA GLU A 60 21.08 9.76 17.28
C GLU A 60 21.57 8.41 16.75
N ARG A 61 22.88 8.29 16.51
CA ARG A 61 23.49 7.01 16.16
C ARG A 61 23.78 6.20 17.42
N ILE A 62 23.39 4.93 17.40
CA ILE A 62 23.70 3.97 18.45
C ILE A 62 25.11 3.43 18.22
N ASP A 63 26.03 3.78 19.11
CA ASP A 63 27.31 3.08 19.25
C ASP A 63 27.18 2.07 20.40
N PRO A 64 27.19 0.75 20.15
CA PRO A 64 27.08 -0.25 21.21
C PRO A 64 28.12 -0.09 22.33
N ARG A 65 29.27 0.54 22.05
CA ARG A 65 30.34 0.79 23.04
C ARG A 65 29.97 1.86 24.07
N ASP A 66 28.96 2.70 23.79
CA ASP A 66 28.46 3.72 24.72
C ASP A 66 27.56 3.13 25.81
N TYR A 67 27.19 1.85 25.69
CA TYR A 67 26.24 1.16 26.55
C TYR A 67 26.87 -0.04 27.24
N ASP A 68 26.25 -0.49 28.33
CA ASP A 68 26.62 -1.75 28.95
C ASP A 68 26.35 -2.92 28.00
N ALA A 69 27.13 -4.00 28.14
CA ALA A 69 27.07 -5.14 27.22
C ALA A 69 25.71 -5.87 27.26
N ASP A 70 24.97 -5.71 28.37
CA ASP A 70 23.63 -6.25 28.62
C ASP A 70 22.52 -5.20 28.40
N ALA A 71 22.84 -4.04 27.83
CA ALA A 71 21.85 -3.00 27.56
C ALA A 71 20.78 -3.51 26.59
N VAL A 72 19.52 -3.47 27.05
CA VAL A 72 18.35 -3.76 26.23
C VAL A 72 17.81 -2.46 25.66
N PHE A 73 17.67 -2.42 24.34
CA PHE A 73 17.08 -1.30 23.62
C PHE A 73 15.63 -1.66 23.31
N PRO A 74 14.63 -0.95 23.86
CA PRO A 74 13.25 -1.12 23.44
C PRO A 74 13.08 -0.58 22.01
N ASP A 75 12.13 -1.08 21.23
CA ASP A 75 11.87 -0.53 19.89
C ASP A 75 11.26 0.88 19.96
N LEU A 76 10.58 1.22 21.06
CA LEU A 76 10.04 2.54 21.35
C LEU A 76 10.44 3.02 22.75
N ALA A 77 10.62 4.33 22.89
CA ALA A 77 10.84 4.99 24.17
C ALA A 77 10.05 6.30 24.25
N VAL A 78 9.42 6.57 25.39
CA VAL A 78 8.82 7.87 25.71
C VAL A 78 9.56 8.45 26.90
N ASP A 79 10.15 9.63 26.71
CA ASP A 79 10.77 10.35 27.82
C ASP A 79 9.69 10.96 28.74
N PRO A 80 9.67 10.65 30.05
CA PRO A 80 8.56 11.02 30.93
C PRO A 80 8.54 12.51 31.30
N GLU A 81 9.64 13.23 31.17
CA GLU A 81 9.74 14.65 31.52
C GLU A 81 9.39 15.54 30.33
N SER A 82 9.94 15.20 29.17
CA SER A 82 9.78 15.96 27.94
C SER A 82 8.62 15.46 27.08
N GLY A 83 8.19 14.21 27.23
CA GLY A 83 7.18 13.57 26.38
C GLY A 83 7.69 13.22 24.98
N ILE A 84 9.00 13.20 24.75
CA ILE A 84 9.57 12.84 23.43
C ILE A 84 9.34 11.36 23.16
N LEU A 85 8.59 11.06 22.09
CA LEU A 85 8.44 9.74 21.51
C LEU A 85 9.63 9.46 20.59
N SER A 86 10.35 8.38 20.88
CA SER A 86 11.51 7.92 20.11
C SER A 86 11.31 6.52 19.59
N MET A 87 11.71 6.30 18.34
CA MET A 87 11.77 4.98 17.71
C MET A 87 13.23 4.54 17.64
N VAL A 88 13.50 3.30 17.96
CA VAL A 88 14.84 2.80 18.20
C VAL A 88 15.08 1.57 17.34
N ASN A 89 16.13 1.62 16.51
CA ASN A 89 16.65 0.46 15.80
C ASN A 89 18.08 0.20 16.25
N ALA A 90 18.25 -0.63 17.28
CA ALA A 90 19.57 -1.06 17.74
C ALA A 90 20.20 -2.17 16.87
N SER A 91 19.43 -2.74 15.94
CA SER A 91 19.87 -3.87 15.12
C SER A 91 20.88 -3.46 14.04
N GLY A 92 21.51 -4.47 13.43
CA GLY A 92 22.38 -4.29 12.26
C GLY A 92 21.63 -4.17 10.93
N LYS A 93 20.29 -4.27 10.92
CA LYS A 93 19.46 -4.23 9.71
C LYS A 93 18.58 -2.98 9.70
N ALA A 94 18.13 -2.59 8.51
CA ALA A 94 17.07 -1.59 8.42
C ALA A 94 15.76 -2.18 8.95
N ARG A 95 14.93 -1.34 9.55
CA ARG A 95 13.62 -1.72 10.11
C ARG A 95 12.54 -0.77 9.62
N VAL A 96 11.30 -1.21 9.71
CA VAL A 96 10.11 -0.34 9.59
C VAL A 96 9.39 -0.33 10.93
N ALA A 97 8.93 0.84 11.34
CA ALA A 97 8.13 1.03 12.55
C ALA A 97 6.78 1.67 12.18
N TYR A 98 5.71 0.97 12.52
CA TYR A 98 4.34 1.48 12.57
C TYR A 98 4.04 1.82 14.01
N VAL A 99 3.69 3.08 14.29
CA VAL A 99 3.45 3.55 15.67
C VAL A 99 2.22 4.43 15.70
N THR A 100 1.17 3.97 16.37
CA THR A 100 -0.08 4.72 16.53
C THR A 100 -0.16 5.33 17.92
N VAL A 101 -0.42 6.64 17.99
CA VAL A 101 -0.76 7.35 19.22
C VAL A 101 -2.23 7.73 19.19
N TYR A 102 -2.99 7.36 20.23
CA TYR A 102 -4.44 7.56 20.27
C TYR A 102 -4.85 8.81 21.06
N ASP A 103 -5.97 9.40 20.64
CA ASP A 103 -6.84 10.36 21.35
C ASP A 103 -6.21 11.70 21.78
N HIS A 104 -4.89 11.84 21.68
CA HIS A 104 -4.16 13.01 22.13
C HIS A 104 -3.32 13.66 21.01
N PRO A 105 -3.12 14.98 21.05
CA PRO A 105 -2.24 15.65 20.11
C PRO A 105 -0.80 15.13 20.19
N VAL A 106 -0.20 14.94 19.01
CA VAL A 106 1.22 14.65 18.83
C VAL A 106 1.85 15.85 18.15
N LEU A 107 2.86 16.44 18.78
CA LEU A 107 3.41 17.74 18.43
C LEU A 107 4.74 17.62 17.68
N ARG A 108 4.89 18.44 16.65
CA ARG A 108 6.12 18.64 15.87
C ARG A 108 7.15 19.44 16.67
N ALA A 109 8.35 19.61 16.10
CA ALA A 109 9.42 20.41 16.69
C ALA A 109 9.03 21.86 16.99
N ASP A 110 8.18 22.46 16.14
CA ASP A 110 7.68 23.83 16.27
C ASP A 110 6.48 23.96 17.24
N GLY A 111 6.05 22.85 17.86
CA GLY A 111 4.91 22.81 18.78
C GLY A 111 3.54 22.69 18.10
N THR A 112 3.48 22.70 16.77
CA THR A 112 2.22 22.48 16.05
C THR A 112 1.83 21.00 16.03
N PRO A 113 0.54 20.66 16.05
CA PRO A 113 0.11 19.26 16.02
C PRO A 113 0.31 18.63 14.63
N HIS A 114 0.61 17.33 14.60
CA HIS A 114 0.43 16.51 13.40
C HIS A 114 -1.06 16.42 13.04
N ALA A 115 -1.34 16.26 11.74
CA ALA A 115 -2.68 15.94 11.28
C ALA A 115 -3.12 14.60 11.90
N ARG A 116 -4.42 14.48 12.19
CA ARG A 116 -5.01 13.30 12.81
C ARG A 116 -5.84 12.53 11.80
N GLY A 117 -5.76 11.21 11.88
CA GLY A 117 -6.64 10.29 11.19
C GLY A 117 -7.59 9.64 12.19
N ARG A 118 -8.24 8.58 11.74
CA ARG A 118 -9.23 7.84 12.51
C ARG A 118 -8.97 6.35 12.44
N THR A 119 -9.49 5.62 13.41
CA THR A 119 -9.56 4.16 13.40
C THR A 119 -10.87 3.71 14.00
N VAL A 120 -11.37 2.56 13.55
CA VAL A 120 -12.54 1.88 14.10
C VAL A 120 -12.13 0.46 14.45
N ASN A 121 -12.36 0.05 15.69
CA ASN A 121 -12.05 -1.30 16.15
C ASN A 121 -13.19 -2.29 15.83
N ALA A 122 -13.03 -3.56 16.26
CA ALA A 122 -14.00 -4.62 15.96
C ALA A 122 -15.38 -4.39 16.61
N ASP A 123 -15.43 -3.64 17.72
CA ASP A 123 -16.65 -3.28 18.44
C ASP A 123 -17.35 -2.05 17.82
N GLY A 124 -16.79 -1.48 16.74
CA GLY A 124 -17.31 -0.27 16.10
C GLY A 124 -16.95 1.03 16.82
N VAL A 125 -16.02 0.99 17.78
CA VAL A 125 -15.58 2.19 18.50
C VAL A 125 -14.59 2.97 17.63
N GLU A 126 -14.98 4.20 17.28
CA GLU A 126 -14.13 5.14 16.56
C GLU A 126 -13.22 5.91 17.51
N ARG A 127 -11.94 6.06 17.14
CA ARG A 127 -10.94 6.86 17.85
C ARG A 127 -10.15 7.71 16.86
N GLU A 128 -9.74 8.90 17.31
CA GLU A 128 -8.79 9.72 16.57
C GLU A 128 -7.36 9.29 16.90
N CYS A 129 -6.47 9.27 15.91
CA CYS A 129 -5.08 8.88 16.13
C CYS A 129 -4.10 9.53 15.14
N VAL A 130 -2.82 9.41 15.44
CA VAL A 130 -1.72 9.72 14.52
C VAL A 130 -0.89 8.45 14.38
N THR A 131 -0.60 8.02 13.16
CA THR A 131 0.22 6.84 12.91
C THR A 131 1.48 7.20 12.17
N PHE A 132 2.61 6.93 12.78
CA PHE A 132 3.91 7.06 12.14
C PHE A 132 4.24 5.80 11.35
N ILE A 133 4.79 5.97 10.15
CA ILE A 133 5.30 4.90 9.30
C ILE A 133 6.71 5.29 8.93
N VAL A 134 7.69 4.66 9.58
CA VAL A 134 9.08 5.10 9.53
C VAL A 134 10.00 3.96 9.17
N THR A 135 10.79 4.12 8.10
CA THR A 135 11.94 3.25 7.88
C THR A 135 13.15 3.78 8.65
N LEU A 136 13.73 2.92 9.48
CA LEU A 136 14.82 3.24 10.40
C LEU A 136 16.11 2.56 9.91
N PRO A 137 17.17 3.31 9.62
CA PRO A 137 18.49 2.75 9.34
C PRO A 137 19.01 1.92 10.53
N PRO A 138 19.94 0.99 10.30
CA PRO A 138 20.62 0.27 11.37
C PRO A 138 21.25 1.20 12.40
N ARG A 139 21.18 0.80 13.68
CA ARG A 139 21.84 1.49 14.81
C ARG A 139 21.47 2.97 14.91
N MET A 140 20.17 3.27 14.89
CA MET A 140 19.64 4.62 14.91
C MET A 140 18.53 4.78 15.94
N ILE A 141 18.47 5.93 16.58
CA ILE A 141 17.33 6.41 17.36
C ILE A 141 16.76 7.62 16.61
N LEU A 142 15.47 7.59 16.32
CA LEU A 142 14.74 8.73 15.78
C LEU A 142 13.88 9.34 16.89
N HIS A 143 14.04 10.62 17.18
CA HIS A 143 13.14 11.38 18.04
C HIS A 143 12.01 11.94 17.16
N ALA A 144 10.87 11.25 17.16
CA ALA A 144 9.83 11.45 16.16
C ALA A 144 8.99 12.69 16.44
N ALA A 145 8.49 12.82 17.66
CA ALA A 145 7.56 13.87 18.05
C ALA A 145 7.46 14.02 19.58
N ARG A 146 6.75 15.06 20.04
CA ARG A 146 6.43 15.26 21.46
C ARG A 146 4.95 14.93 21.73
N LEU A 147 4.69 14.07 22.71
CA LEU A 147 3.33 13.77 23.15
C LEU A 147 2.80 14.90 24.03
N ALA A 148 1.59 15.39 23.74
CA ALA A 148 0.93 16.34 24.64
C ALA A 148 0.55 15.70 25.99
N VAL A 149 0.30 14.38 25.98
CA VAL A 149 0.02 13.56 27.16
C VAL A 149 1.00 12.40 27.18
N VAL A 150 1.93 12.38 28.14
CA VAL A 150 3.00 11.36 28.20
C VAL A 150 2.48 9.94 28.47
N THR A 151 1.27 9.84 29.02
CA THR A 151 0.57 8.57 29.27
C THR A 151 -0.39 8.19 28.16
N ALA A 152 -0.34 8.86 27.00
CA ALA A 152 -1.16 8.51 25.84
C ALA A 152 -0.96 7.03 25.50
N GLU A 153 -2.04 6.38 25.08
CA GLU A 153 -1.98 5.02 24.60
C GLU A 153 -1.21 4.97 23.29
N ILE A 154 -0.29 4.01 23.19
CA ILE A 154 0.55 3.78 22.02
C ILE A 154 0.47 2.31 21.66
N ASP A 155 0.23 2.05 20.38
CA ASP A 155 0.36 0.73 19.77
C ASP A 155 1.46 0.78 18.71
N SER A 156 2.16 -0.34 18.51
CA SER A 156 3.31 -0.38 17.61
C SER A 156 3.64 -1.75 17.08
N ASP A 157 4.12 -1.77 15.84
CA ASP A 157 4.66 -2.93 15.16
C ASP A 157 6.00 -2.54 14.50
N VAL A 158 7.07 -3.23 14.87
CA VAL A 158 8.43 -2.93 14.40
C VAL A 158 9.05 -4.20 13.83
N GLN A 159 9.43 -4.13 12.56
CA GLN A 159 9.85 -5.30 11.79
C GLN A 159 11.14 -5.04 11.02
N ASP A 160 11.87 -6.10 10.71
CA ASP A 160 12.99 -6.03 9.76
C ASP A 160 12.45 -5.62 8.38
N LEU A 161 13.05 -4.60 7.77
CA LEU A 161 12.63 -4.14 6.44
C LEU A 161 13.12 -5.13 5.39
N SER A 162 12.18 -5.78 4.67
CA SER A 162 12.49 -6.73 3.61
C SER A 162 12.69 -6.02 2.27
N THR A 163 13.87 -6.21 1.68
CA THR A 163 14.16 -5.72 0.32
C THR A 163 13.65 -6.72 -0.71
N HIS A 164 13.03 -6.21 -1.76
CA HIS A 164 12.56 -7.04 -2.87
C HIS A 164 13.75 -7.70 -3.59
N PRO A 165 13.74 -9.03 -3.80
CA PRO A 165 14.89 -9.74 -4.37
C PRO A 165 15.10 -9.52 -5.88
N ALA A 166 14.03 -9.18 -6.61
CA ALA A 166 14.07 -8.87 -8.05
C ALA A 166 13.06 -7.73 -8.39
N PRO A 167 13.34 -6.46 -8.06
CA PRO A 167 12.41 -5.32 -8.27
C PRO A 167 11.94 -5.10 -9.72
N GLU A 168 12.65 -5.71 -10.67
CA GLU A 168 12.32 -5.73 -12.09
C GLU A 168 11.44 -6.91 -12.51
N ASP A 169 11.13 -7.86 -11.63
CA ASP A 169 10.29 -9.03 -11.95
C ASP A 169 8.91 -8.57 -12.44
N GLU A 170 8.60 -8.87 -13.69
CA GLU A 170 7.36 -8.53 -14.37
C GLU A 170 6.79 -9.80 -15.01
N HIS A 171 5.50 -10.03 -14.79
CA HIS A 171 4.78 -11.13 -15.42
C HIS A 171 4.37 -10.74 -16.85
N PRO A 172 4.56 -11.62 -17.87
CA PRO A 172 4.28 -11.27 -19.27
C PRO A 172 2.79 -11.10 -19.61
N LEU A 173 1.90 -11.71 -18.82
CA LEU A 173 0.45 -11.61 -19.01
C LEU A 173 -0.07 -10.21 -18.64
N ALA A 174 -0.74 -9.55 -19.59
CA ALA A 174 -1.46 -8.32 -19.34
C ALA A 174 -2.88 -8.61 -18.81
N LEU A 175 -3.23 -7.96 -17.70
CA LEU A 175 -4.44 -8.20 -16.93
C LEU A 175 -5.57 -7.22 -17.30
N GLY A 176 -6.82 -7.58 -17.02
CA GLY A 176 -7.95 -6.64 -17.08
C GLY A 176 -7.90 -5.63 -15.94
N PHE A 177 -8.58 -4.50 -16.11
CA PHE A 177 -8.69 -3.51 -15.05
C PHE A 177 -9.57 -4.04 -13.90
N PRO A 178 -9.17 -3.86 -12.62
CA PRO A 178 -9.78 -4.59 -11.51
C PRO A 178 -11.08 -3.98 -10.98
N LEU A 179 -11.47 -2.80 -11.45
CA LEU A 179 -12.64 -2.07 -10.99
C LEU A 179 -13.67 -1.92 -12.12
N GLY A 180 -14.94 -2.16 -11.78
CA GLY A 180 -16.06 -1.95 -12.69
C GLY A 180 -16.44 -0.47 -12.83
N SER A 181 -17.38 -0.18 -13.74
CA SER A 181 -18.04 1.13 -13.76
C SER A 181 -18.94 1.27 -12.54
N ARG A 182 -18.99 2.45 -11.91
CA ARG A 182 -19.85 2.70 -10.74
C ARG A 182 -21.31 2.32 -11.06
N PRO A 183 -22.06 1.65 -10.16
CA PRO A 183 -23.47 1.39 -10.39
C PRO A 183 -24.24 2.68 -10.66
N GLY A 184 -24.79 2.82 -11.87
CA GLY A 184 -25.52 4.01 -12.31
C GLY A 184 -24.70 5.06 -13.07
N GLY A 185 -23.39 4.86 -13.21
CA GLY A 185 -22.51 5.77 -13.95
C GLY A 185 -22.74 5.67 -15.45
N LYS A 186 -23.44 6.65 -16.02
CA LYS A 186 -23.74 6.67 -17.47
C LYS A 186 -22.67 7.40 -18.27
N ASP A 187 -21.79 8.15 -17.62
CA ASP A 187 -20.75 8.92 -18.27
C ASP A 187 -19.37 8.24 -18.23
N GLN A 188 -18.49 8.59 -19.17
CA GLN A 188 -17.10 8.11 -19.19
C GLN A 188 -16.29 8.73 -18.04
N ASP A 189 -16.59 9.98 -17.66
CA ASP A 189 -15.89 10.72 -16.61
C ASP A 189 -16.15 10.19 -15.19
N GLU A 190 -17.20 9.37 -15.00
CA GLU A 190 -17.53 8.74 -13.71
C GLU A 190 -16.85 7.37 -13.51
N ARG A 191 -15.93 6.97 -14.41
CA ARG A 191 -15.31 5.64 -14.44
C ARG A 191 -13.83 5.62 -14.06
N ALA A 192 -13.21 6.78 -13.92
CA ALA A 192 -11.79 6.88 -13.63
C ALA A 192 -11.52 6.85 -12.13
N TYR A 193 -10.51 6.10 -11.72
CA TYR A 193 -10.06 5.94 -10.34
C TYR A 193 -8.67 6.52 -10.18
N LEU A 194 -8.49 7.37 -9.16
CA LEU A 194 -7.19 7.93 -8.83
C LEU A 194 -6.28 6.81 -8.31
N CYS A 195 -5.12 6.63 -8.95
CA CYS A 195 -4.04 5.86 -8.34
C CYS A 195 -3.47 6.69 -7.18
N THR A 196 -3.69 6.25 -5.95
CA THR A 196 -3.23 6.97 -4.75
C THR A 196 -1.89 6.48 -4.27
N GLN A 197 -1.52 5.26 -4.60
CA GLN A 197 -0.19 4.71 -4.37
C GLN A 197 0.16 3.73 -5.50
N GLY A 198 1.34 3.86 -6.08
CA GLY A 198 1.85 2.91 -7.05
C GLY A 198 3.04 2.12 -6.50
N GLU A 199 3.73 1.41 -7.38
CA GLU A 199 4.92 0.63 -7.02
C GLU A 199 5.98 1.47 -6.29
N ASN A 200 6.59 0.91 -5.25
CA ASN A 200 7.58 1.58 -4.41
C ASN A 200 7.04 2.86 -3.73
N GLY A 201 5.71 2.99 -3.63
CA GLY A 201 5.05 4.06 -2.89
C GLY A 201 5.46 4.12 -1.42
N HIS A 202 5.52 5.33 -0.88
CA HIS A 202 6.13 5.57 0.43
C HIS A 202 5.24 5.24 1.63
N LEU A 203 3.93 4.99 1.45
CA LEU A 203 3.03 4.70 2.56
C LEU A 203 3.15 3.24 3.02
N THR A 204 3.06 2.28 2.10
CA THR A 204 3.09 0.84 2.39
C THR A 204 3.73 -0.01 1.29
N HIS A 205 4.09 0.56 0.13
CA HIS A 205 4.53 -0.21 -1.05
C HIS A 205 6.06 -0.33 -1.18
N PHE A 206 6.80 -0.24 -0.07
CA PHE A 206 8.27 -0.12 -0.09
C PHE A 206 9.01 -1.37 0.43
N PHE A 207 8.33 -2.49 0.61
CA PHE A 207 8.91 -3.75 1.07
C PHE A 207 8.52 -4.92 0.16
N SER A 208 9.24 -6.03 0.26
CA SER A 208 9.18 -7.15 -0.69
C SER A 208 7.76 -7.66 -0.99
N GLY A 209 6.89 -7.71 0.02
CA GLY A 209 5.51 -8.20 -0.11
C GLY A 209 4.51 -7.20 -0.70
N ASN A 210 4.91 -5.95 -0.96
CA ASN A 210 4.03 -4.91 -1.52
C ASN A 210 4.73 -4.00 -2.55
N ALA A 211 5.97 -4.31 -2.97
CA ALA A 211 6.78 -3.43 -3.81
C ALA A 211 6.10 -3.07 -5.15
N HIS A 212 5.35 -4.01 -5.71
CA HIS A 212 4.63 -3.86 -6.97
C HIS A 212 3.12 -3.61 -6.80
N ALA A 213 2.67 -3.28 -5.58
CA ALA A 213 1.27 -3.01 -5.30
C ALA A 213 0.79 -1.71 -5.97
N VAL A 214 -0.52 -1.65 -6.22
CA VAL A 214 -1.20 -0.47 -6.74
C VAL A 214 -2.51 -0.25 -5.97
N ASP A 215 -2.69 0.99 -5.49
CA ASP A 215 -3.89 1.44 -4.82
C ASP A 215 -4.72 2.33 -5.73
N PHE A 216 -6.01 2.00 -5.85
CA PHE A 216 -7.00 2.82 -6.54
C PHE A 216 -8.03 3.35 -5.55
N ARG A 217 -8.11 4.67 -5.38
CA ARG A 217 -9.16 5.30 -4.59
C ARG A 217 -10.51 5.00 -5.22
N CYS A 218 -11.38 4.35 -4.47
CA CYS A 218 -12.73 4.01 -4.90
C CYS A 218 -13.68 4.01 -3.70
N PRO A 219 -14.94 4.45 -3.84
CA PRO A 219 -15.93 4.36 -2.78
C PRO A 219 -16.11 2.91 -2.31
N VAL A 220 -16.41 2.71 -1.03
CA VAL A 220 -16.91 1.42 -0.52
C VAL A 220 -18.12 0.98 -1.35
N GLY A 221 -18.16 -0.28 -1.77
CA GLY A 221 -19.22 -0.83 -2.61
C GLY A 221 -18.92 -0.79 -4.12
N SER A 222 -17.74 -0.31 -4.53
CA SER A 222 -17.37 -0.33 -5.96
C SER A 222 -17.14 -1.78 -6.42
N GLU A 223 -17.55 -2.12 -7.64
CA GLU A 223 -17.42 -3.48 -8.13
C GLU A 223 -15.94 -3.85 -8.33
N VAL A 224 -15.53 -4.97 -7.73
CA VAL A 224 -14.21 -5.56 -7.94
C VAL A 224 -14.36 -6.74 -8.90
N LEU A 225 -13.57 -6.73 -9.97
CA LEU A 225 -13.66 -7.65 -11.09
C LEU A 225 -12.45 -8.59 -11.14
N ALA A 226 -12.70 -9.84 -11.52
CA ALA A 226 -11.64 -10.78 -11.88
C ALA A 226 -10.85 -10.22 -13.07
N VAL A 227 -9.54 -10.04 -12.90
CA VAL A 227 -8.67 -9.42 -13.91
C VAL A 227 -8.29 -10.39 -15.04
N ALA A 228 -8.52 -11.68 -14.86
CA ALA A 228 -8.27 -12.73 -15.83
C ALA A 228 -9.20 -13.93 -15.57
N ASP A 229 -9.22 -14.87 -16.51
CA ASP A 229 -9.79 -16.19 -16.25
C ASP A 229 -8.91 -16.87 -15.17
N ALA A 230 -9.56 -17.38 -14.13
CA ALA A 230 -8.85 -17.78 -12.92
C ALA A 230 -9.65 -18.75 -12.05
N THR A 231 -8.99 -19.32 -11.05
CA THR A 231 -9.61 -20.04 -9.93
C THR A 231 -9.46 -19.24 -8.65
N VAL A 232 -10.54 -19.12 -7.86
CA VAL A 232 -10.49 -18.51 -6.52
C VAL A 232 -9.74 -19.43 -5.57
N VAL A 233 -8.73 -18.92 -4.87
CA VAL A 233 -7.86 -19.72 -4.01
C VAL A 233 -7.86 -19.30 -2.54
N ASP A 234 -8.22 -18.05 -2.23
CA ASP A 234 -8.47 -17.58 -0.86
C ASP A 234 -9.59 -16.54 -0.84
N VAL A 235 -10.38 -16.52 0.23
CA VAL A 235 -11.43 -15.52 0.49
C VAL A 235 -11.44 -15.20 1.98
N ARG A 236 -11.25 -13.93 2.32
CA ARG A 236 -11.37 -13.37 3.67
C ARG A 236 -12.31 -12.19 3.61
N ASP A 237 -13.39 -12.24 4.37
CA ASP A 237 -14.57 -11.41 4.12
C ASP A 237 -15.25 -10.92 5.42
N GLU A 238 -14.75 -11.34 6.58
CA GLU A 238 -15.47 -11.17 7.85
C GLU A 238 -15.00 -9.96 8.70
N GLU A 239 -13.79 -9.45 8.46
CA GLU A 239 -13.22 -8.36 9.26
C GLU A 239 -13.98 -7.05 9.04
N THR A 240 -14.07 -6.24 10.10
CA THR A 240 -14.82 -4.98 10.12
C THR A 240 -14.00 -3.78 10.58
N VAL A 241 -12.75 -4.00 11.00
CA VAL A 241 -11.86 -2.91 11.43
C VAL A 241 -11.48 -2.01 10.27
N THR A 242 -11.20 -0.73 10.54
CA THR A 242 -10.78 0.22 9.51
C THR A 242 -9.95 1.36 10.09
N GLY A 243 -9.24 2.08 9.23
CA GLY A 243 -8.46 3.26 9.57
C GLY A 243 -7.00 2.95 9.87
N ILE A 244 -6.28 3.94 10.41
CA ILE A 244 -4.82 3.97 10.40
C ILE A 244 -4.15 3.35 11.63
N ALA A 245 -4.90 2.66 12.49
CA ALA A 245 -4.29 2.05 13.68
C ALA A 245 -3.38 0.87 13.31
N THR A 246 -2.24 0.78 13.99
CA THR A 246 -1.28 -0.31 13.83
C THR A 246 -1.92 -1.68 14.07
N ALA A 247 -2.85 -1.79 15.03
CA ALA A 247 -3.67 -2.98 15.26
C ALA A 247 -4.45 -3.50 14.04
N ASN A 248 -4.65 -2.68 13.00
CA ASN A 248 -5.36 -3.07 11.78
C ASN A 248 -4.44 -3.63 10.68
N LEU A 249 -3.11 -3.60 10.84
CA LEU A 249 -2.14 -4.05 9.83
C LEU A 249 -2.34 -5.51 9.38
N PHE A 250 -2.79 -6.37 10.31
CA PHE A 250 -2.94 -7.81 10.08
C PHE A 250 -4.39 -8.28 10.01
N ARG A 251 -5.33 -7.35 9.86
CA ARG A 251 -6.77 -7.60 9.93
C ARG A 251 -7.47 -7.00 8.72
N TRP A 252 -7.39 -7.68 7.59
CA TRP A 252 -7.97 -7.24 6.33
C TRP A 252 -8.88 -8.31 5.73
N ASN A 253 -9.73 -7.88 4.82
CA ASN A 253 -10.46 -8.76 3.91
C ASN A 253 -9.76 -8.78 2.55
N SER A 254 -9.78 -9.94 1.89
CA SER A 254 -9.24 -10.10 0.55
C SER A 254 -9.90 -11.23 -0.25
N VAL A 255 -9.74 -11.16 -1.57
CA VAL A 255 -9.97 -12.28 -2.49
C VAL A 255 -8.67 -12.54 -3.23
N MET A 256 -8.24 -13.80 -3.31
CA MET A 256 -7.06 -14.20 -4.08
C MET A 256 -7.44 -15.14 -5.21
N LEU A 257 -6.92 -14.87 -6.40
CA LEU A 257 -7.12 -15.69 -7.60
C LEU A 257 -5.80 -16.32 -8.05
N LYS A 258 -5.83 -17.59 -8.46
CA LYS A 258 -4.80 -18.21 -9.30
C LYS A 258 -5.19 -18.01 -10.77
N VAL A 259 -4.42 -17.21 -11.49
CA VAL A 259 -4.69 -16.88 -12.89
C VAL A 259 -4.33 -18.04 -13.80
N ASP A 260 -5.14 -18.29 -14.83
CA ASP A 260 -4.81 -19.24 -15.89
C ASP A 260 -3.68 -18.65 -16.76
N THR A 261 -2.50 -19.25 -16.70
CA THR A 261 -1.31 -18.85 -17.46
C THR A 261 -0.88 -19.92 -18.46
N LYS A 262 -0.09 -19.55 -19.46
CA LYS A 262 0.59 -20.53 -20.31
C LYS A 262 1.78 -21.11 -19.54
N GLU A 263 2.15 -22.35 -19.83
CA GLU A 263 3.22 -23.08 -19.11
C GLU A 263 4.54 -22.29 -19.03
N ASN A 264 4.90 -21.53 -20.07
CA ASN A 264 6.14 -20.75 -20.12
C ASN A 264 6.06 -19.37 -19.44
N ASP A 265 4.87 -18.89 -19.05
CA ASP A 265 4.69 -17.56 -18.44
C ASP A 265 4.97 -17.58 -16.92
N GLY A 266 4.94 -18.77 -16.32
CA GLY A 266 5.03 -18.99 -14.88
C GLY A 266 3.68 -18.91 -14.18
N ASP A 267 3.67 -19.25 -12.89
CA ASP A 267 2.49 -19.10 -12.03
C ASP A 267 2.24 -17.62 -11.73
N LEU A 268 0.95 -17.25 -11.63
CA LEU A 268 0.50 -15.92 -11.25
C LEU A 268 -0.68 -16.02 -10.29
N TYR A 269 -0.54 -15.34 -9.17
CA TYR A 269 -1.59 -15.14 -8.17
C TYR A 269 -1.85 -13.64 -8.05
N VAL A 270 -3.11 -13.25 -7.98
CA VAL A 270 -3.50 -11.84 -7.79
C VAL A 270 -4.38 -11.72 -6.56
N GLU A 271 -4.14 -10.70 -5.74
CA GLU A 271 -4.90 -10.44 -4.52
C GLU A 271 -5.49 -9.04 -4.54
N TYR A 272 -6.74 -8.97 -4.10
CA TYR A 272 -7.56 -7.78 -3.96
C TYR A 272 -7.79 -7.57 -2.47
N VAL A 273 -7.26 -6.50 -1.88
CA VAL A 273 -7.30 -6.24 -0.43
C VAL A 273 -8.20 -5.03 -0.14
N HIS A 274 -8.58 -4.88 1.13
CA HIS A 274 -9.51 -3.88 1.65
C HIS A 274 -10.95 -4.08 1.15
N VAL A 275 -11.32 -5.30 0.75
CA VAL A 275 -12.67 -5.59 0.26
C VAL A 275 -13.72 -5.43 1.37
N ALA A 276 -14.94 -5.04 0.99
CA ALA A 276 -16.01 -4.84 1.96
C ALA A 276 -16.39 -6.15 2.66
N ALA A 277 -16.72 -6.08 3.94
CA ALA A 277 -17.14 -7.24 4.69
C ALA A 277 -18.43 -7.84 4.10
N ARG A 278 -18.50 -9.17 3.99
CA ARG A 278 -19.67 -9.90 3.46
C ARG A 278 -20.06 -9.49 2.04
N SER A 279 -19.09 -9.07 1.24
CA SER A 279 -19.30 -8.63 -0.13
C SER A 279 -18.86 -9.66 -1.18
N ALA A 280 -18.12 -10.70 -0.78
CA ALA A 280 -17.68 -11.72 -1.71
C ALA A 280 -18.89 -12.45 -2.32
N VAL A 281 -18.91 -12.55 -3.65
CA VAL A 281 -19.94 -13.29 -4.41
C VAL A 281 -19.38 -14.57 -5.02
N VAL A 282 -18.20 -14.98 -4.56
CA VAL A 282 -17.46 -16.19 -4.99
C VAL A 282 -16.92 -16.94 -3.77
N ALA A 283 -16.64 -18.22 -3.95
CA ALA A 283 -16.04 -19.10 -2.94
C ALA A 283 -14.75 -19.76 -3.45
N VAL A 284 -13.92 -20.24 -2.52
CA VAL A 284 -12.69 -20.98 -2.85
C VAL A 284 -13.03 -22.19 -3.73
N GLY A 285 -12.33 -22.33 -4.86
CA GLY A 285 -12.55 -23.36 -5.87
C GLY A 285 -13.37 -22.90 -7.08
N ASP A 286 -14.09 -21.77 -6.99
CA ASP A 286 -14.85 -21.25 -8.11
C ASP A 286 -13.95 -20.87 -9.30
N ARG A 287 -14.44 -21.12 -10.51
CA ARG A 287 -13.85 -20.60 -11.76
C ARG A 287 -14.51 -19.27 -12.08
N VAL A 288 -13.69 -18.25 -12.29
CA VAL A 288 -14.12 -16.90 -12.67
C VAL A 288 -13.61 -16.56 -14.05
N ARG A 289 -14.37 -15.74 -14.78
CA ARG A 289 -13.93 -15.18 -16.07
C ARG A 289 -13.45 -13.75 -15.89
N ARG A 290 -12.54 -13.30 -16.77
CA ARG A 290 -12.15 -11.88 -16.82
C ARG A 290 -13.39 -10.98 -16.90
N GLY A 291 -13.43 -9.95 -16.05
CA GLY A 291 -14.54 -8.98 -15.94
C GLY A 291 -15.72 -9.46 -15.08
N GLN A 292 -15.69 -10.68 -14.55
CA GLN A 292 -16.71 -11.15 -13.62
C GLN A 292 -16.56 -10.45 -12.27
N LYS A 293 -17.66 -9.92 -11.71
CA LYS A 293 -17.69 -9.39 -10.33
C LYS A 293 -17.36 -10.52 -9.34
N ILE A 294 -16.42 -10.25 -8.44
CA ILE A 294 -15.98 -11.20 -7.40
C ILE A 294 -16.31 -10.72 -5.99
N CYS A 295 -16.31 -9.40 -5.75
CA CYS A 295 -16.68 -8.78 -4.49
C CYS A 295 -16.93 -7.27 -4.69
N GLU A 296 -16.99 -6.53 -3.59
CA GLU A 296 -17.02 -5.07 -3.60
C GLU A 296 -15.83 -4.49 -2.84
N SER A 297 -15.35 -3.32 -3.26
CA SER A 297 -14.28 -2.61 -2.55
C SER A 297 -14.79 -2.13 -1.20
N GLY A 298 -13.87 -1.92 -0.26
CA GLY A 298 -14.18 -1.50 1.09
C GLY A 298 -13.14 -0.53 1.64
N SER A 299 -12.94 -0.61 2.94
CA SER A 299 -11.94 0.14 3.69
C SER A 299 -11.41 -0.71 4.85
N VAL A 300 -11.47 -2.05 4.73
CA VAL A 300 -11.24 -2.98 5.86
C VAL A 300 -9.75 -3.18 6.10
N GLY A 301 -9.30 -3.05 7.35
CA GLY A 301 -7.90 -3.15 7.76
C GLY A 301 -7.19 -1.81 7.86
N PHE A 302 -5.86 -1.81 7.70
CA PHE A 302 -5.07 -0.59 7.68
C PHE A 302 -5.36 0.20 6.39
N SER A 303 -6.37 1.06 6.43
CA SER A 303 -6.90 1.77 5.26
C SER A 303 -7.17 3.23 5.64
N PRO A 304 -6.26 4.17 5.33
CA PRO A 304 -6.44 5.59 5.67
C PRO A 304 -7.66 6.23 4.97
N GLU A 305 -8.01 5.72 3.79
CA GLU A 305 -9.22 6.04 3.04
C GLU A 305 -9.74 4.78 2.31
N PRO A 306 -11.00 4.76 1.85
CA PRO A 306 -11.50 3.68 0.99
C PRO A 306 -10.75 3.59 -0.34
N HIS A 307 -10.20 2.41 -0.63
CA HIS A 307 -9.47 2.12 -1.85
C HIS A 307 -9.43 0.60 -2.10
N LEU A 308 -9.03 0.22 -3.30
CA LEU A 308 -8.65 -1.16 -3.64
C LEU A 308 -7.13 -1.25 -3.67
N HIS A 309 -6.55 -2.09 -2.81
CA HIS A 309 -5.14 -2.47 -2.88
C HIS A 309 -5.01 -3.74 -3.74
N PHE A 310 -4.26 -3.63 -4.85
CA PHE A 310 -4.10 -4.70 -5.83
C PHE A 310 -2.64 -5.16 -5.87
N THR A 311 -2.42 -6.47 -5.70
CA THR A 311 -1.09 -7.08 -5.75
C THR A 311 -1.06 -8.36 -6.56
N ALA A 312 0.13 -8.75 -7.00
CA ALA A 312 0.36 -10.00 -7.68
C ALA A 312 1.61 -10.70 -7.16
N PHE A 313 1.63 -12.04 -7.25
CA PHE A 313 2.69 -12.90 -6.72
C PHE A 313 2.96 -14.09 -7.66
N ARG A 314 4.17 -14.65 -7.58
CA ARG A 314 4.53 -15.91 -8.26
C ARG A 314 4.03 -17.16 -7.52
N SER A 315 3.62 -17.03 -6.25
CA SER A 315 3.13 -18.14 -5.43
C SER A 315 2.16 -17.65 -4.35
N ARG A 316 1.53 -18.58 -3.63
CA ARG A 316 0.67 -18.28 -2.46
C ARG A 316 1.44 -18.27 -1.12
N ASP A 317 2.77 -18.35 -1.15
CA ASP A 317 3.55 -18.28 0.07
C ASP A 317 3.31 -16.91 0.74
N PRO A 318 2.94 -16.85 2.04
CA PRO A 318 2.76 -15.58 2.76
C PRO A 318 3.98 -14.65 2.73
N ALA A 319 5.18 -15.20 2.50
CA ALA A 319 6.43 -14.45 2.36
C ALA A 319 6.83 -14.18 0.90
N ALA A 320 5.99 -14.51 -0.08
CA ALA A 320 6.30 -14.32 -1.49
C ALA A 320 6.55 -12.84 -1.81
N PRO A 321 7.64 -12.52 -2.54
CA PRO A 321 7.79 -11.20 -3.13
C PRO A 321 6.70 -10.96 -4.18
N THR A 322 6.27 -9.71 -4.30
CA THR A 322 5.31 -9.32 -5.35
C THR A 322 5.92 -9.44 -6.75
N VAL A 323 5.12 -9.59 -7.79
CA VAL A 323 5.55 -9.47 -9.19
C VAL A 323 4.81 -8.33 -9.86
N ARG A 324 5.49 -7.53 -10.68
CA ARG A 324 4.86 -6.47 -11.47
C ARG A 324 3.92 -7.07 -12.50
N VAL A 325 2.77 -6.42 -12.68
CA VAL A 325 1.81 -6.74 -13.74
C VAL A 325 1.35 -5.47 -14.42
N ARG A 326 0.96 -5.57 -15.69
CA ARG A 326 0.40 -4.46 -16.45
C ARG A 326 -1.06 -4.70 -16.76
N PHE A 327 -1.84 -3.64 -16.84
CA PHE A 327 -3.23 -3.69 -17.29
C PHE A 327 -3.29 -3.52 -18.81
N ALA A 328 -4.11 -4.32 -19.47
CA ALA A 328 -4.44 -4.20 -20.88
C ALA A 328 -5.62 -3.24 -21.05
N ALA A 329 -5.42 -2.17 -21.80
CA ALA A 329 -6.49 -1.27 -22.22
C ALA A 329 -7.53 -2.04 -23.04
N GLU A 330 -8.80 -1.82 -22.71
CA GLU A 330 -9.91 -2.27 -23.54
C GLU A 330 -9.97 -1.46 -24.85
N GLU A 331 -10.51 -2.07 -25.90
CA GLU A 331 -10.78 -1.36 -27.15
C GLU A 331 -12.19 -0.77 -27.08
N GLU A 332 -12.33 0.52 -27.40
CA GLU A 332 -13.65 1.11 -27.58
C GLU A 332 -14.37 0.36 -28.72
N ARG A 333 -15.52 -0.24 -28.42
CA ARG A 333 -16.38 -0.76 -29.47
C ARG A 333 -17.01 0.43 -30.17
N ASP A 334 -16.59 0.68 -31.40
CA ASP A 334 -17.17 1.72 -32.25
C ASP A 334 -18.70 1.52 -32.28
N GLY A 335 -19.42 2.50 -31.77
CA GLY A 335 -20.86 2.47 -31.56
C GLY A 335 -21.58 2.45 -32.89
N GLY A 336 -21.68 1.27 -33.50
CA GLY A 336 -22.42 1.05 -34.73
C GLY A 336 -23.89 1.46 -34.53
N ARG A 337 -24.24 2.64 -35.03
CA ARG A 337 -25.62 2.97 -35.42
C ARG A 337 -26.04 2.01 -36.51
N ASP A 338 -26.48 0.82 -36.15
CA ASP A 338 -27.16 -0.07 -37.09
C ASP A 338 -28.63 0.36 -37.24
N GLY A 339 -28.83 1.43 -38.01
CA GLY A 339 -30.10 1.73 -38.65
C GLY A 339 -30.27 0.82 -39.86
N GLY A 340 -30.52 -0.48 -39.62
CA GLY A 340 -30.56 -1.52 -40.65
C GLY A 340 -31.79 -2.41 -40.52
N ARG A 341 -32.84 -2.05 -41.26
CA ARG A 341 -34.11 -2.78 -41.45
C ARG A 341 -33.86 -4.29 -41.68
N ARG A 342 -34.28 -5.14 -40.73
CA ARG A 342 -34.34 -6.60 -40.92
C ARG A 342 -35.39 -6.95 -41.97
N GLN A 343 -34.96 -7.49 -43.10
CA GLN A 343 -35.81 -8.27 -44.00
C GLN A 343 -35.24 -9.69 -44.01
N ALA A 344 -36.05 -10.64 -43.57
CA ALA A 344 -35.69 -12.05 -43.46
C ALA A 344 -35.71 -12.71 -44.84
N THR A 345 -34.64 -13.44 -45.18
CA THR A 345 -34.70 -14.59 -46.09
C THR A 345 -33.75 -15.67 -45.61
N SER A 346 -34.21 -16.90 -45.76
CA SER A 346 -33.69 -18.17 -45.29
C SER A 346 -32.55 -18.73 -46.16
N ASP A 347 -31.96 -19.81 -45.62
CA ASP A 347 -31.30 -20.94 -46.29
C ASP A 347 -29.77 -20.94 -46.42
N GLY A 348 -29.16 -22.07 -46.04
CA GLY A 348 -27.94 -22.58 -46.67
C GLY A 348 -26.78 -22.98 -45.74
N GLU A 349 -26.45 -24.27 -45.74
CA GLU A 349 -25.40 -24.97 -44.98
C GLU A 349 -23.93 -24.66 -45.36
N SER A 350 -23.06 -25.00 -44.39
CA SER A 350 -21.66 -25.45 -44.52
C SER A 350 -20.57 -24.43 -44.93
N ASN A 351 -19.53 -24.26 -44.11
CA ASN A 351 -18.31 -25.06 -44.20
C ASN A 351 -17.32 -24.71 -43.09
N ALA A 352 -16.67 -25.73 -42.54
CA ALA A 352 -15.53 -25.59 -41.64
C ALA A 352 -14.25 -25.34 -42.46
N THR A 353 -13.57 -24.23 -42.20
CA THR A 353 -12.14 -24.07 -42.52
C THR A 353 -11.50 -23.16 -41.49
N GLY A 354 -10.44 -23.65 -40.86
CA GLY A 354 -9.66 -22.94 -39.86
C GLY A 354 -9.16 -21.59 -40.37
N ARG A 355 -9.25 -20.59 -39.51
CA ARG A 355 -8.51 -19.33 -39.67
C ARG A 355 -7.33 -19.37 -38.71
N SER A 356 -6.16 -19.27 -39.33
CA SER A 356 -4.92 -18.85 -38.72
C SER A 356 -5.16 -17.58 -37.90
N ASP A 357 -4.65 -17.60 -36.67
CA ASP A 357 -4.61 -16.45 -35.76
C ASP A 357 -3.50 -15.50 -36.25
N ASP A 358 -3.80 -14.78 -37.34
CA ASP A 358 -2.89 -13.81 -37.95
C ASP A 358 -3.04 -12.44 -37.26
N GLY A 359 -2.05 -12.11 -36.43
CA GLY A 359 -1.61 -10.73 -36.23
C GLY A 359 -2.50 -9.82 -35.38
N ALA A 360 -2.88 -10.24 -34.17
CA ALA A 360 -3.39 -9.29 -33.17
C ALA A 360 -2.33 -8.21 -32.90
N LYS A 361 -2.68 -6.93 -33.16
CA LYS A 361 -1.83 -5.80 -32.74
C LYS A 361 -1.57 -5.93 -31.23
N PRO A 362 -0.35 -5.61 -30.74
CA PRO A 362 -0.08 -5.67 -29.31
C PRO A 362 -1.07 -4.75 -28.59
N LYS A 363 -1.87 -5.34 -27.68
CA LYS A 363 -2.81 -4.56 -26.85
C LYS A 363 -2.01 -3.51 -26.10
N LYS A 364 -2.47 -2.25 -26.14
CA LYS A 364 -1.86 -1.18 -25.37
C LYS A 364 -1.96 -1.55 -23.90
N THR A 365 -0.82 -1.58 -23.19
CA THR A 365 -0.78 -1.85 -21.76
C THR A 365 -0.37 -0.61 -20.98
N PHE A 366 -0.73 -0.55 -19.70
CA PHE A 366 -0.39 0.55 -18.81
C PHE A 366 -0.03 0.04 -17.41
N LEU A 367 0.81 0.83 -16.73
CA LEU A 367 1.17 0.66 -15.33
C LEU A 367 0.73 1.94 -14.60
N PRO A 368 -0.12 1.84 -13.57
CA PRO A 368 -0.59 3.01 -12.85
C PRO A 368 0.53 3.75 -12.11
N VAL A 369 0.42 5.08 -12.09
CA VAL A 369 1.33 5.99 -11.40
C VAL A 369 0.50 6.86 -10.49
N ALA A 370 0.96 7.04 -9.24
CA ALA A 370 0.23 7.82 -8.27
C ALA A 370 0.02 9.27 -8.74
N GLY A 371 -1.16 9.81 -8.44
CA GLY A 371 -1.58 11.15 -8.86
C GLY A 371 -2.23 11.19 -10.24
N ARG A 372 -2.34 10.06 -10.94
CA ARG A 372 -3.03 9.95 -12.23
C ARG A 372 -4.31 9.12 -12.09
N TRP A 373 -5.24 9.34 -13.01
CA TRP A 373 -6.54 8.68 -13.02
C TRP A 373 -6.58 7.60 -14.09
N TYR A 374 -7.25 6.49 -13.80
CA TYR A 374 -7.28 5.31 -14.66
C TYR A 374 -8.65 4.67 -14.73
N ASP A 375 -9.00 4.17 -15.91
CA ASP A 375 -10.15 3.30 -16.13
C ASP A 375 -9.75 2.05 -16.93
N ALA A 376 -10.74 1.30 -17.44
CA ALA A 376 -10.49 0.11 -18.24
C ALA A 376 -9.76 0.37 -19.58
N PHE A 377 -9.72 1.62 -20.06
CA PHE A 377 -9.12 2.04 -21.32
C PHE A 377 -7.72 2.65 -21.13
N GLY A 378 -7.32 2.94 -19.90
CA GLY A 378 -5.97 3.39 -19.55
C GLY A 378 -5.98 4.65 -18.69
N GLU A 379 -4.98 5.52 -18.89
CA GLU A 379 -4.93 6.82 -18.22
C GLU A 379 -6.05 7.72 -18.75
N ALA A 380 -6.83 8.28 -17.84
CA ALA A 380 -7.99 9.12 -18.11
C ALA A 380 -7.80 10.52 -17.47
N PRO A 381 -8.54 11.54 -17.93
CA PRO A 381 -8.63 12.81 -17.22
C PRO A 381 -9.17 12.64 -15.78
N ALA A 382 -8.85 13.60 -14.92
CA ALA A 382 -9.52 13.68 -13.62
C ALA A 382 -11.03 13.95 -13.82
N PRO A 383 -11.93 13.30 -13.06
CA PRO A 383 -13.35 13.58 -13.11
C PRO A 383 -13.63 15.06 -12.80
N GLU A 384 -14.60 15.67 -13.49
CA GLU A 384 -14.97 17.08 -13.28
C GLU A 384 -15.57 17.34 -11.88
N VAL A 385 -15.95 16.28 -11.16
CA VAL A 385 -16.49 16.34 -9.80
C VAL A 385 -15.60 15.50 -8.87
N CYS A 386 -14.75 16.17 -8.08
CA CYS A 386 -13.96 15.57 -7.00
C CYS A 386 -14.59 15.86 -5.63
#